data_AF-A0A1H6UZI4-F1
#
_entry.id   AF-A0A1H6UZI4-F1
#
_cell.length_a   1.000
_cell.length_b   1.000
_cell.length_c   1.000
_cell.angle_alpha   90.00
_cell.angle_beta   90.00
_cell.angle_gamma   90.00
#
_symmetry.space_group_name_H-M   'P 1'
#
loop_
_entity.id
_entity.type
_entity.pdbx_description
1 polymer ?
#
loop_
_entity_poly.entity_id
_entity_poly.type
_entity_poly.pdbx_seq_one_letter_code
_entity_poly.pdbx_strand_id
1 'polypeptide(L)'
;MKPRCRLMLIALSTLCLAASPAHADGTVSFKSDVLPMLKAKPAFEKFLLGTLQVTDAGSGTRISDQAMPRLGGTRMGPYEFMATWHDASGDVPVTLIVQTNTRFLDSAGREIKTGSLKQAARLQETFDAIQIEPRR
;
A
#
# COMPACT_ATOMS: atom_id res chain seq x y z
N MET A 1 9.32 3.45 -60.45
CA MET A 1 8.79 4.07 -59.22
C MET A 1 8.56 2.97 -58.19
N LYS A 2 9.35 2.89 -57.11
CA LYS A 2 9.24 1.83 -56.08
C LYS A 2 8.30 2.27 -54.95
N PRO A 3 7.45 1.37 -54.42
CA PRO A 3 6.41 1.72 -53.44
C PRO A 3 7.02 1.86 -52.05
N ARG A 4 7.18 3.09 -51.56
CA ARG A 4 7.74 3.37 -50.23
C ARG A 4 6.70 3.41 -49.10
N CYS A 5 5.40 3.23 -49.39
CA CYS A 5 4.34 3.48 -48.41
C CYS A 5 3.88 2.27 -47.57
N ARG A 6 4.21 1.02 -47.94
CA ARG A 6 3.68 -0.15 -47.22
C ARG A 6 4.50 -0.59 -46.00
N LEU A 7 5.79 -0.24 -45.92
CA LEU A 7 6.63 -0.63 -44.77
C LEU A 7 6.34 0.19 -43.50
N MET A 8 5.80 1.40 -43.63
CA MET A 8 5.61 2.31 -42.51
C MET A 8 4.40 1.94 -41.62
N LEU A 9 3.40 1.25 -42.19
CA LEU A 9 2.20 0.79 -41.47
C LEU A 9 2.44 -0.48 -40.63
N ILE A 10 3.42 -1.31 -41.01
CA ILE A 10 3.77 -2.54 -40.27
C ILE A 10 4.63 -2.18 -39.05
N ALA A 11 5.49 -1.16 -39.15
CA ALA A 11 6.32 -0.71 -38.02
C ALA A 11 5.52 -0.06 -36.88
N LEU A 12 4.33 0.47 -37.17
CA LEU A 12 3.49 1.14 -36.16
C LEU A 12 2.62 0.15 -35.36
N SER A 13 2.29 -1.01 -35.95
CA SER A 13 1.45 -2.03 -35.31
C SER A 13 2.21 -2.93 -34.33
N THR A 14 3.53 -3.05 -34.48
CA THR A 14 4.39 -3.79 -33.53
C THR A 14 4.71 -3.00 -32.25
N LEU A 15 4.58 -1.66 -32.25
CA LEU A 15 4.91 -0.85 -31.07
C LEU A 15 3.81 -0.88 -29.98
N CYS A 16 2.54 -1.11 -30.35
CA CYS A 16 1.43 -1.21 -29.39
C CYS A 16 1.37 -2.55 -28.63
N LEU A 17 2.03 -3.60 -29.13
CA LEU A 17 2.07 -4.92 -28.50
C LEU A 17 3.10 -5.04 -27.37
N ALA A 18 3.94 -4.01 -27.17
CA ALA A 18 4.93 -3.94 -26.10
C ALA A 18 4.46 -3.11 -24.89
N ALA A 19 3.19 -2.69 -24.86
CA ALA A 19 2.58 -2.13 -23.67
C ALA A 19 2.33 -3.27 -22.67
N SER A 20 3.37 -3.62 -21.90
CA SER A 20 3.18 -4.39 -20.67
C SER A 20 2.10 -3.71 -19.84
N PRO A 21 1.15 -4.44 -19.24
CA PRO A 21 0.19 -3.84 -18.33
C PRO A 21 0.97 -3.06 -17.28
N ALA A 22 0.73 -1.76 -17.22
CA ALA A 22 1.19 -0.95 -16.11
C ALA A 22 0.43 -1.46 -14.88
N HIS A 23 1.07 -2.34 -14.13
CA HIS A 23 0.58 -2.76 -12.83
C HIS A 23 0.62 -1.52 -11.93
N ALA A 24 -0.52 -0.83 -11.84
CA ALA A 24 -0.81 0.11 -10.76
C ALA A 24 -1.07 -0.70 -9.48
N ASP A 25 -0.14 -1.60 -9.15
CA ASP A 25 -0.21 -2.36 -7.93
C ASP A 25 -0.12 -1.37 -6.78
N GLY A 26 -1.02 -1.54 -5.83
CA GLY A 26 -1.05 -0.75 -4.61
C GLY A 26 0.34 -0.69 -4.02
N THR A 27 0.72 0.48 -3.58
CA THR A 27 2.09 0.75 -3.20
C THR A 27 2.53 0.14 -1.85
N VAL A 28 1.61 -0.58 -1.22
CA VAL A 28 1.74 -1.34 0.04
C VAL A 28 1.08 -2.70 -0.19
N SER A 29 1.70 -3.78 0.29
CA SER A 29 1.13 -5.12 0.26
C SER A 29 0.52 -5.47 1.62
N PHE A 30 -0.75 -5.89 1.62
CA PHE A 30 -1.43 -6.36 2.82
C PHE A 30 -0.68 -7.54 3.44
N LYS A 31 -0.26 -8.51 2.63
CA LYS A 31 0.41 -9.74 3.09
C LYS A 31 1.81 -9.49 3.62
N SER A 32 2.63 -8.68 2.95
CA SER A 32 4.02 -8.49 3.38
C SER A 32 4.18 -7.38 4.42
N ASP A 33 3.38 -6.32 4.34
CA ASP A 33 3.61 -5.11 5.13
C ASP A 33 2.68 -5.06 6.35
N VAL A 34 1.42 -5.48 6.19
CA VAL A 34 0.39 -5.31 7.23
C VAL A 34 0.16 -6.57 8.06
N LEU A 35 0.05 -7.74 7.41
CA LEU A 35 -0.25 -8.99 8.09
C LEU A 35 0.78 -9.34 9.21
N PRO A 36 2.10 -9.08 9.06
CA PRO A 36 3.04 -9.28 10.16
C PRO A 36 2.75 -8.43 11.40
N MET A 37 2.19 -7.23 11.25
CA MET A 37 1.78 -6.40 12.38
C MET A 37 0.54 -6.96 13.09
N LEU A 38 -0.38 -7.56 12.33
CA LEU A 38 -1.58 -8.20 12.87
C LEU A 38 -1.28 -9.47 13.68
N LYS A 39 -0.16 -10.17 13.39
CA LYS A 39 0.28 -11.34 14.19
C LYS A 39 0.55 -11.02 15.65
N ALA A 40 0.82 -9.76 15.98
CA ALA A 40 0.90 -9.30 17.38
C ALA A 40 -0.46 -9.30 18.10
N LYS A 41 -1.57 -9.42 17.34
CA LYS A 41 -2.97 -9.45 17.81
C LYS A 41 -3.74 -10.60 17.12
N PRO A 42 -3.49 -11.87 17.50
CA PRO A 42 -4.03 -13.04 16.79
C PRO A 42 -5.55 -13.08 16.66
N ALA A 43 -6.29 -12.52 17.63
CA ALA A 43 -7.74 -12.43 17.56
C ALA A 43 -8.22 -11.53 16.41
N PHE A 44 -7.53 -10.40 16.18
CA PHE A 44 -7.83 -9.49 15.06
C PHE A 44 -7.41 -10.08 13.73
N GLU A 45 -6.25 -10.75 13.67
CA GLU A 45 -5.82 -11.49 12.48
C GLU A 45 -6.88 -12.53 12.08
N LYS A 46 -7.34 -13.35 13.04
CA LYS A 46 -8.37 -14.35 12.80
C LYS A 46 -9.70 -13.74 12.38
N PHE A 47 -10.12 -12.64 13.01
CA PHE A 47 -11.34 -11.94 12.63
C PHE A 47 -11.26 -11.41 11.20
N LEU A 48 -10.18 -10.71 10.85
CA LEU A 48 -10.00 -10.14 9.52
C LEU A 48 -9.95 -11.22 8.45
N LEU A 49 -9.12 -12.24 8.62
CA LEU A 49 -8.97 -13.31 7.63
C LEU A 49 -10.20 -14.23 7.53
N GLY A 50 -11.04 -14.26 8.57
CA GLY A 50 -12.27 -15.04 8.61
C GLY A 50 -13.49 -14.30 8.06
N THR A 51 -13.47 -12.96 8.04
CA THR A 51 -14.62 -12.14 7.63
C THR A 51 -14.38 -11.35 6.35
N LEU A 52 -13.12 -11.11 5.98
CA LEU A 52 -12.75 -10.31 4.82
C LEU A 52 -11.87 -11.08 3.84
N GLN A 53 -12.17 -10.93 2.55
CA GLN A 53 -11.23 -11.18 1.46
C GLN A 53 -10.57 -9.86 1.06
N VAL A 54 -9.30 -9.67 1.42
CA VAL A 54 -8.55 -8.42 1.19
C VAL A 54 -7.73 -8.51 -0.09
N THR A 55 -7.86 -7.53 -0.97
CA THR A 55 -6.97 -7.35 -2.13
C THR A 55 -5.59 -6.94 -1.61
N ASP A 56 -4.54 -7.62 -2.08
CA ASP A 56 -3.19 -7.43 -1.52
C ASP A 56 -2.66 -6.01 -1.73
N ALA A 57 -2.95 -5.42 -2.89
CA ALA A 57 -2.61 -4.06 -3.24
C ALA A 57 -3.39 -3.03 -2.43
N GLY A 58 -2.68 -2.22 -1.64
CA GLY A 58 -3.23 -1.09 -0.90
C GLY A 58 -2.45 0.21 -1.03
N SER A 59 -2.89 1.22 -0.31
CA SER A 59 -2.25 2.53 -0.26
C SER A 59 -1.86 2.89 1.17
N GLY A 60 -0.91 3.82 1.30
CA GLY A 60 -0.45 4.35 2.58
C GLY A 60 0.18 5.72 2.37
N THR A 61 0.44 6.43 3.46
CA THR A 61 1.04 7.75 3.41
C THR A 61 2.50 7.66 3.03
N ARG A 62 2.86 8.16 1.84
CA ARG A 62 4.26 8.24 1.41
C ARG A 62 4.97 9.42 2.07
N ILE A 63 6.10 9.14 2.71
CA ILE A 63 6.94 10.16 3.34
C ILE A 63 7.71 10.93 2.26
N SER A 64 7.66 12.26 2.33
CA SER A 64 8.41 13.14 1.43
C SER A 64 9.87 13.23 1.83
N ASP A 65 10.77 13.15 0.84
CA ASP A 65 12.21 13.33 0.99
C ASP A 65 12.56 14.70 1.60
N GLN A 66 11.74 15.72 1.39
CA GLN A 66 11.96 17.05 1.97
C GLN A 66 11.60 17.10 3.46
N ALA A 67 10.58 16.33 3.86
CA ALA A 67 10.11 16.29 5.24
C ALA A 67 11.03 15.42 6.11
N MET A 68 11.44 14.25 5.59
CA MET A 68 12.30 13.29 6.28
C MET A 68 13.31 12.67 5.29
N PRO A 69 14.47 13.29 5.06
CA PRO A 69 15.41 12.90 4.00
C PRO A 69 15.86 11.43 4.01
N ARG A 70 15.90 10.79 5.18
CA ARG A 70 16.33 9.39 5.32
C ARG A 70 15.19 8.37 5.24
N LEU A 71 13.95 8.83 5.30
CA LEU A 71 12.74 8.01 5.17
C LEU A 71 11.96 8.37 3.89
N GLY A 72 12.60 9.11 3.00
CA GLY A 72 12.04 9.51 1.73
C GLY A 72 11.52 8.32 0.93
N GLY A 73 10.24 8.39 0.55
CA GLY A 73 9.57 7.36 -0.21
C GLY A 73 9.11 6.12 0.58
N THR A 74 9.50 5.99 1.85
CA THR A 74 8.90 5.02 2.78
C THR A 74 7.41 5.31 2.94
N ARG A 75 6.62 4.29 3.25
CA ARG A 75 5.18 4.42 3.51
C ARG A 75 4.90 4.11 4.97
N MET A 76 3.88 4.78 5.48
CA MET A 76 3.34 4.58 6.82
C MET A 76 1.83 4.58 6.78
N GLY A 77 1.22 4.02 7.81
CA GLY A 77 -0.23 4.01 7.98
C GLY A 77 -0.83 5.43 8.14
N PRO A 78 -2.16 5.55 8.10
CA PRO A 78 -3.12 4.46 7.89
C PRO A 78 -2.97 3.81 6.51
N TYR A 79 -3.23 2.51 6.46
CA TYR A 79 -3.17 1.73 5.23
C TYR A 79 -4.58 1.41 4.74
N GLU A 80 -4.87 1.66 3.48
CA GLU A 80 -6.19 1.43 2.88
C GLU A 80 -6.13 0.31 1.84
N PHE A 81 -7.05 -0.66 1.96
CA PHE A 81 -7.18 -1.79 1.06
C PHE A 81 -8.63 -1.96 0.60
N MET A 82 -8.80 -2.44 -0.63
CA MET A 82 -10.10 -2.93 -1.07
C MET A 82 -10.32 -4.31 -0.46
N ALA A 83 -11.52 -4.56 0.07
CA ALA A 83 -11.88 -5.87 0.61
C ALA A 83 -13.34 -6.22 0.30
N THR A 84 -13.65 -7.50 0.42
CA THR A 84 -15.02 -8.03 0.39
C THR A 84 -15.33 -8.59 1.78
N TRP A 85 -16.39 -8.08 2.41
CA TRP A 85 -16.92 -8.64 3.65
C TRP A 85 -17.95 -9.71 3.32
N HIS A 86 -17.70 -10.92 3.81
CA HIS A 86 -18.65 -12.03 3.81
C HIS A 86 -19.63 -11.92 4.98
N ASP A 87 -20.92 -11.70 4.69
CA ASP A 87 -22.01 -11.79 5.68
C ASP A 87 -22.99 -12.93 5.30
N ALA A 88 -23.99 -13.19 6.16
CA ALA A 88 -25.01 -14.22 5.88
C ALA A 88 -25.96 -13.85 4.72
N SER A 89 -26.00 -12.58 4.36
CA SER A 89 -26.83 -11.97 3.31
C SER A 89 -26.10 -11.93 1.95
N GLY A 90 -24.78 -12.11 1.92
CA GLY A 90 -23.91 -12.11 0.75
C GLY A 90 -22.58 -11.38 0.92
N ASP A 91 -21.93 -11.11 -0.21
CA ASP A 91 -20.65 -10.43 -0.27
C ASP A 91 -20.84 -8.91 -0.40
N VAL A 92 -20.24 -8.15 0.51
CA VAL A 92 -20.33 -6.68 0.55
C VAL A 92 -18.95 -6.06 0.27
N PRO A 93 -18.77 -5.29 -0.81
CA PRO A 93 -17.49 -4.61 -1.07
C PRO A 93 -17.30 -3.44 -0.09
N VAL A 94 -16.13 -3.39 0.54
CA VAL A 94 -15.77 -2.41 1.56
C VAL A 94 -14.34 -1.88 1.35
N THR A 95 -14.03 -0.75 2.00
CA THR A 95 -12.66 -0.29 2.20
C THR A 95 -12.21 -0.67 3.60
N LEU A 96 -11.14 -1.46 3.70
CA LEU A 96 -10.47 -1.77 4.96
C LEU A 96 -9.37 -0.74 5.21
N ILE A 97 -9.46 -0.03 6.34
CA ILE A 97 -8.46 0.91 6.81
C ILE A 97 -7.76 0.31 8.04
N VAL A 98 -6.46 0.12 7.96
CA VAL A 98 -5.63 -0.37 9.07
C VAL A 98 -4.88 0.80 9.68
N GLN A 99 -5.25 1.13 10.92
CA GLN A 99 -4.64 2.19 11.71
C GLN A 99 -3.37 1.66 12.39
N THR A 100 -2.30 2.45 12.37
CA THR A 100 -1.02 2.12 13.00
C THR A 100 -0.59 3.19 13.99
N ASN A 101 0.00 2.75 15.09
CA ASN A 101 0.79 3.62 15.95
C ASN A 101 2.19 3.74 15.36
N THR A 102 2.60 4.96 15.03
CA THR A 102 3.87 5.27 14.36
C THR A 102 4.86 5.91 15.34
N ARG A 103 6.10 5.40 15.36
CA ARG A 103 7.22 5.97 16.11
C ARG A 103 8.38 6.26 15.16
N PHE A 104 8.88 7.50 15.20
CA PHE A 104 10.07 7.91 14.46
C PHE A 104 11.30 7.87 15.37
N LEU A 105 12.36 7.24 14.88
CA LEU A 105 13.58 7.02 15.65
C LEU A 105 14.76 7.70 14.95
N ASP A 106 15.63 8.35 15.73
CA ASP A 106 16.89 8.92 15.24
C ASP A 106 17.92 7.81 14.90
N SER A 107 19.08 8.21 14.40
CA SER A 107 20.15 7.25 14.07
C SER A 107 20.74 6.51 15.28
N ALA A 108 20.52 7.01 16.50
CA ALA A 108 20.89 6.33 17.73
C ALA A 108 19.76 5.41 18.24
N GLY A 109 18.65 5.30 17.52
CA GLY A 109 17.49 4.49 17.88
C GLY A 109 16.58 5.12 18.94
N ARG A 110 16.79 6.39 19.29
CA ARG A 110 15.96 7.11 20.26
C ARG A 110 14.73 7.67 19.58
N GLU A 111 13.60 7.63 20.28
CA GLU A 111 12.35 8.16 19.76
C GLU A 111 12.33 9.69 19.72
N ILE A 112 11.97 10.23 18.56
CA ILE A 112 11.80 11.66 18.34
C ILE A 112 10.37 12.02 18.74
N LYS A 113 10.19 12.48 19.98
CA LYS A 113 8.87 12.90 20.50
C LYS A 113 8.56 14.37 20.25
N THR A 114 9.59 15.20 20.10
CA THR A 114 9.49 16.64 19.93
C THR A 114 10.58 17.15 18.98
N GLY A 115 10.31 18.24 18.25
CA GLY A 115 11.28 18.87 17.36
C GLY A 115 11.20 18.37 15.91
N SER A 116 12.30 18.50 15.17
CA SER A 116 12.30 18.20 13.73
C SER A 116 12.39 16.70 13.44
N LEU A 117 11.51 16.20 12.56
CA LEU A 117 11.57 14.84 12.01
C LEU A 117 12.62 14.67 10.90
N LYS A 118 13.34 15.72 10.49
CA LYS A 118 14.41 15.62 9.49
C LYS A 118 15.55 14.69 9.89
N GLN A 119 15.70 14.45 11.19
CA GLN A 119 16.69 13.54 11.81
C GLN A 119 16.16 12.12 12.02
N ALA A 120 14.89 11.84 11.68
CA ALA A 120 14.36 10.50 11.68
C ALA A 120 15.13 9.62 10.68
N ALA A 121 15.65 8.51 11.17
CA ALA A 121 16.41 7.54 10.38
C ALA A 121 15.69 6.19 10.28
N ARG A 122 14.71 5.94 11.16
CA ARG A 122 13.90 4.72 11.16
C ARG A 122 12.46 5.02 11.54
N LEU A 123 11.56 4.31 10.88
CA LEU A 123 10.14 4.23 11.19
C LEU A 123 9.86 2.90 11.88
N GLN A 124 9.03 2.90 12.92
CA GLN A 124 8.49 1.69 13.53
C GLN A 124 6.98 1.83 13.67
N GLU A 125 6.25 0.83 13.20
CA GLU A 125 4.80 0.78 13.28
C GLU A 125 4.33 -0.42 14.10
N THR A 126 3.22 -0.22 14.81
CA THR A 126 2.48 -1.30 15.46
C THR A 126 1.00 -1.16 15.14
N PHE A 127 0.31 -2.28 15.00
CA PHE A 127 -1.14 -2.29 14.82
C PHE A 127 -1.86 -1.57 15.96
N ASP A 128 -2.83 -0.73 15.61
CA ASP A 128 -3.69 -0.02 16.55
C ASP A 128 -5.14 -0.50 16.45
N ALA A 129 -5.77 -0.26 15.29
CA ALA A 129 -7.17 -0.55 15.06
C ALA A 129 -7.46 -0.86 13.58
N ILE A 130 -8.68 -1.33 13.31
CA ILE A 130 -9.25 -1.40 11.97
C ILE A 130 -10.49 -0.52 11.88
N GLN A 131 -10.72 0.02 10.70
CA GLN A 131 -11.96 0.69 10.34
C GLN A 131 -12.44 0.11 9.00
N ILE A 132 -13.74 -0.14 8.91
CA ILE A 132 -14.39 -0.64 7.70
C ILE A 132 -15.33 0.45 7.22
N GLU A 133 -15.15 0.89 6.00
CA GLU A 133 -16.00 1.90 5.37
C GLU A 133 -16.71 1.31 4.14
N PRO A 134 -17.85 1.88 3.72
CA PRO A 134 -18.38 1.65 2.38
C PRO A 134 -17.32 1.90 1.33
N ARG A 135 -17.32 1.09 0.27
CA ARG A 135 -16.38 1.26 -0.85
C ARG A 135 -16.52 2.66 -1.45
N ARG A 136 -15.40 3.37 -1.54
CA ARG A 136 -15.28 4.69 -2.18
C ARG A 136 -15.08 4.55 -3.70
#